data_AF-A0A4P8DHX1-F1
#
_entry.id   AF-A0A4P8DHX1-F1
#
_cell.length_a   1.000
_cell.length_b   1.000
_cell.length_c   1.000
_cell.angle_alpha   90.00
_cell.angle_beta   90.00
_cell.angle_gamma   90.00
#
_symmetry.space_group_name_H-M   'P 1'
#
loop_
_entity.id
_entity.type
_entity.pdbx_description
1 polymer ?
#
loop_
_entity_poly.entity_id
_entity_poly.type
_entity_poly.pdbx_seq_one_letter_code
_entity_poly.pdbx_strand_id
1 'polypeptide(L)'
;QPKYDVDEGRRGGMTFAVPLRGTLRLIVFDIDEETGAKSVKDIKEQDVYMGDIPLMTMNGTFIVNGTERVIVSQMHRSPGVFFDHDEGKTHSSRKLLFAARVIPYRVFFLDIEFDAEDIVYARIDRRRKIPATSLMFALGLDGDAILNVY
;
A
#
# COMPACT_ATOMS: atom_id res chain seq x y z
N GLN A 1 16.45 18.37 -17.03
CA GLN A 1 16.80 17.70 -18.31
C GLN A 1 17.82 16.61 -18.01
N PRO A 2 17.82 15.48 -18.74
CA PRO A 2 18.79 14.41 -18.52
C PRO A 2 20.22 14.89 -18.76
N LYS A 3 21.16 14.34 -17.99
CA LYS A 3 22.59 14.73 -18.06
C LYS A 3 23.29 14.21 -19.32
N TYR A 4 22.80 13.09 -19.84
CA TYR A 4 23.34 12.37 -20.99
C TYR A 4 22.20 12.02 -21.93
N ASP A 5 22.51 11.85 -23.21
CA ASP A 5 21.57 11.29 -24.16
C ASP A 5 21.51 9.74 -24.06
N VAL A 6 20.59 9.14 -24.83
CA VAL A 6 20.35 7.68 -24.78
C VAL A 6 21.59 6.90 -25.25
N ASP A 7 22.31 7.41 -26.25
CA ASP A 7 23.45 6.71 -26.86
C ASP A 7 24.73 6.84 -26.01
N GLU A 8 24.91 7.96 -25.32
CA GLU A 8 25.92 8.13 -24.27
C GLU A 8 25.63 7.21 -23.09
N GLY A 9 24.36 7.10 -22.67
CA GLY A 9 23.95 6.17 -21.61
C GLY A 9 24.33 4.72 -21.91
N ARG A 10 24.02 4.26 -23.13
CA ARG A 10 24.36 2.90 -23.61
C ARG A 10 25.86 2.66 -23.66
N ARG A 11 26.62 3.57 -24.29
CA ARG A 11 28.09 3.41 -24.46
C ARG A 11 28.85 3.56 -23.14
N GLY A 12 28.40 4.45 -22.26
CA GLY A 12 29.06 4.80 -21.01
C GLY A 12 28.67 3.95 -19.81
N GLY A 13 27.77 2.96 -19.97
CA GLY A 13 27.30 2.16 -18.84
C GLY A 13 26.44 2.94 -17.85
N MET A 14 25.86 4.07 -18.25
CA MET A 14 25.12 4.99 -17.37
C MET A 14 23.60 4.77 -17.47
N THR A 15 22.85 5.28 -16.49
CA THR A 15 21.38 5.28 -16.53
C THR A 15 20.88 6.57 -17.18
N PHE A 16 20.00 6.45 -18.16
CA PHE A 16 19.34 7.61 -18.78
C PHE A 16 18.26 8.14 -17.85
N ALA A 17 18.57 9.20 -17.11
CA ALA A 17 17.73 9.73 -16.05
C ALA A 17 17.79 11.26 -15.95
N VAL A 18 16.78 11.85 -15.32
CA VAL A 18 16.69 13.28 -15.01
C VAL A 18 16.76 13.51 -13.50
N PRO A 19 17.52 14.51 -13.02
CA PRO A 19 17.50 14.87 -11.60
C PRO A 19 16.15 15.47 -11.22
N LEU A 20 15.51 14.88 -10.21
CA LEU A 20 14.35 15.45 -9.54
C LEU A 20 14.86 16.44 -8.48
N ARG A 21 14.40 17.69 -8.59
CA ARG A 21 14.57 18.71 -7.54
C ARG A 21 13.20 19.18 -7.10
N GLY A 22 13.02 19.31 -5.79
CA GLY A 22 11.79 19.82 -5.18
C GLY A 22 12.12 20.98 -4.24
N THR A 23 11.33 22.04 -4.33
CA THR A 23 11.40 23.17 -3.39
C THR A 23 10.76 22.75 -2.08
N LEU A 24 11.55 22.67 -1.01
CA LEU A 24 11.11 22.31 0.33
C LEU A 24 11.16 23.55 1.23
N ARG A 25 10.16 23.66 2.12
CA ARG A 25 10.08 24.73 3.11
C ARG A 25 10.02 24.15 4.51
N LEU A 26 10.95 24.58 5.36
CA LEU A 26 10.96 24.31 6.79
C LEU A 26 10.48 25.55 7.54
N ILE A 27 9.40 25.41 8.31
CA ILE A 27 8.86 26.48 9.16
C ILE A 27 9.17 26.12 10.62
N VAL A 28 9.94 26.98 11.28
CA VAL A 28 10.25 26.86 12.70
C VAL A 28 9.27 27.73 13.46
N PHE A 29 8.62 27.15 14.46
CA PHE A 29 7.68 27.85 15.33
C PHE A 29 8.31 28.08 16.70
N ASP A 30 8.02 29.24 17.30
CA ASP A 30 8.23 29.48 18.73
C ASP A 30 6.92 29.20 19.46
N ILE A 31 7.01 28.52 20.61
CA ILE A 31 5.85 28.18 21.44
C ILE A 31 6.06 28.85 22.78
N ASP A 32 5.16 29.76 23.12
CA ASP A 32 5.11 30.38 24.44
C ASP A 32 4.65 29.31 25.46
N GLU A 33 5.48 29.04 26.47
CA GLU A 33 5.21 28.00 27.49
C GLU A 33 4.05 28.36 28.44
N GLU A 34 3.73 29.65 28.61
CA GLU A 34 2.66 30.10 29.50
C GLU A 34 1.31 30.18 28.77
N THR A 35 1.31 30.65 27.51
CA THR A 35 0.07 30.86 26.75
C THR A 35 -0.24 29.74 25.75
N GLY A 36 0.73 28.88 25.45
CA GLY A 36 0.65 27.86 24.39
C GLY A 36 0.57 28.47 22.98
N ALA A 37 0.75 29.79 22.84
CA ALA A 37 0.62 30.49 21.58
C ALA A 37 1.77 30.12 20.64
N LYS A 38 1.42 29.74 19.41
CA LYS A 38 2.37 29.32 18.38
C LYS A 38 2.62 30.48 17.41
N SER A 39 3.84 31.00 17.40
CA SER A 39 4.27 32.06 16.48
C SER A 39 5.35 31.56 15.52
N VAL A 40 5.44 32.15 14.33
CA VAL A 40 6.47 31.76 13.35
C VAL A 40 7.78 32.43 13.73
N LYS A 41 8.81 31.62 13.97
CA LYS A 41 10.16 32.07 14.31
C LYS A 41 11.01 32.26 13.06
N ASP A 42 10.99 31.29 12.16
CA ASP A 42 11.84 31.28 10.97
C ASP A 42 11.21 30.45 9.85
N ILE A 43 11.51 30.80 8.61
CA ILE A 43 11.11 30.07 7.42
C ILE A 43 12.34 29.90 6.53
N LYS A 44 12.74 28.66 6.29
CA LYS A 44 13.83 28.31 5.36
C LYS A 44 13.26 27.58 4.15
N GLU A 45 13.51 28.12 2.97
CA GLU A 45 13.08 27.52 1.70
C GLU A 45 14.29 27.19 0.84
N GLN A 46 14.33 25.98 0.28
CA GLN A 46 15.46 25.52 -0.51
C GLN A 46 15.03 24.50 -1.57
N ASP A 47 15.63 24.59 -2.74
CA ASP A 47 15.58 23.53 -3.74
C ASP A 47 16.50 22.38 -3.35
N VAL A 48 15.89 21.23 -3.05
CA VAL A 48 16.59 20.03 -2.61
C VAL A 48 16.59 19.00 -3.74
N TYR A 49 17.74 18.37 -3.96
CA TYR A 49 17.85 17.23 -4.87
C TYR A 49 17.26 15.98 -4.22
N MET A 50 16.30 15.36 -4.89
CA MET A 50 15.50 14.23 -4.39
C MET A 50 15.94 12.88 -4.98
N GLY A 51 16.87 12.89 -5.94
CA GLY A 51 17.31 11.69 -6.67
C GLY A 51 17.14 11.82 -8.19
N ASP A 52 17.62 10.83 -8.93
CA ASP A 52 17.48 10.76 -10.38
C ASP A 52 16.31 9.82 -10.75
N ILE A 53 15.44 10.26 -11.66
CA ILE A 53 14.32 9.47 -12.19
C ILE A 53 14.69 8.94 -13.58
N PRO A 54 14.72 7.62 -13.82
CA PRO A 54 14.92 7.06 -15.14
C PRO A 54 13.86 7.52 -16.12
N LEU A 55 14.28 7.96 -17.31
CA LEU A 55 13.38 8.41 -18.36
C LEU A 55 13.13 7.30 -19.38
N MET A 56 11.91 7.27 -19.89
CA MET A 56 11.51 6.37 -20.96
C MET A 56 12.02 6.90 -22.31
N THR A 57 12.56 6.02 -23.14
CA THR A 57 12.93 6.33 -24.52
C THR A 57 11.69 6.42 -25.42
N MET A 58 11.84 6.92 -26.65
CA MET A 58 10.76 6.94 -27.64
C MET A 58 10.20 5.55 -27.99
N ASN A 59 10.97 4.49 -27.71
CA ASN A 59 10.59 3.11 -27.99
C ASN A 59 9.87 2.43 -26.81
N GLY A 60 9.61 3.16 -25.71
CA GLY A 60 8.97 2.58 -24.51
C GLY A 60 9.91 1.78 -23.60
N THR A 61 11.23 1.93 -23.78
CA THR A 61 12.26 1.22 -23.00
C THR A 61 12.97 2.18 -22.03
N PHE A 62 13.81 1.64 -21.15
CA PHE A 62 14.63 2.40 -20.20
C PHE A 62 16.08 1.96 -20.32
N ILE A 63 17.02 2.90 -20.27
CA ILE A 63 18.45 2.58 -20.18
C ILE A 63 18.87 2.60 -18.71
N VAL A 64 19.20 1.44 -18.15
CA VAL A 64 19.64 1.26 -16.76
C VAL A 64 21.01 0.62 -16.77
N ASN A 65 22.02 1.34 -16.25
CA ASN A 65 23.42 0.93 -16.26
C ASN A 65 23.91 0.51 -17.66
N GLY A 66 23.62 1.33 -18.67
CA GLY A 66 23.94 1.10 -20.08
C GLY A 66 23.15 0.00 -20.78
N THR A 67 22.31 -0.74 -20.06
CA THR A 67 21.51 -1.83 -20.62
C THR A 67 20.08 -1.36 -20.86
N GLU A 68 19.53 -1.69 -22.02
CA GLU A 68 18.14 -1.43 -22.34
C GLU A 68 17.21 -2.44 -21.66
N ARG A 69 16.20 -1.93 -20.96
CA ARG A 69 15.23 -2.71 -20.18
C ARG A 69 13.81 -2.29 -20.51
N VAL A 70 12.89 -3.23 -20.32
CA VAL A 70 11.45 -3.00 -20.46
C VAL A 70 10.79 -3.27 -19.12
N ILE A 71 9.82 -2.43 -18.75
CA ILE A 71 8.96 -2.67 -17.59
C ILE A 71 7.76 -3.49 -18.06
N VAL A 72 7.59 -4.68 -17.49
CA VAL A 72 6.44 -5.53 -17.78
C VAL A 72 5.25 -5.10 -16.92
N SER A 73 4.09 -4.93 -17.55
CA SER A 73 2.85 -4.62 -16.84
C SER A 73 2.45 -5.79 -15.95
N GLN A 74 2.23 -5.52 -14.66
CA GLN A 74 1.74 -6.52 -13.72
C GLN A 74 0.20 -6.51 -13.64
N MET A 75 -0.41 -7.68 -13.78
CA MET A 75 -1.82 -7.88 -13.48
C MET A 75 -1.97 -8.26 -12.00
N HIS A 76 -2.68 -7.44 -11.23
CA HIS A 76 -2.99 -7.69 -9.83
C HIS A 76 -4.50 -7.50 -9.59
N ARG A 77 -5.02 -8.13 -8.53
CA ARG A 77 -6.43 -7.94 -8.15
C ARG A 77 -6.64 -6.49 -7.74
N SER A 78 -7.75 -5.90 -8.19
CA SER A 78 -8.13 -4.55 -7.78
C SER A 78 -8.44 -4.53 -6.27
N PRO A 79 -8.22 -3.40 -5.59
CA PRO A 79 -8.74 -3.22 -4.25
C PRO A 79 -10.26 -3.41 -4.20
N GLY A 80 -10.78 -4.02 -3.14
CA GLY A 80 -12.20 -4.30 -2.99
C GLY A 80 -12.49 -5.48 -2.08
N VAL A 81 -13.78 -5.85 -2.02
CA VAL A 81 -14.26 -7.03 -1.30
C VAL A 81 -14.57 -8.12 -2.31
N PHE A 82 -13.99 -9.30 -2.10
CA PHE A 82 -14.16 -10.47 -2.95
C PHE A 82 -14.86 -11.56 -2.15
N PHE A 83 -15.97 -12.07 -2.69
CA PHE A 83 -16.67 -13.20 -2.13
C PHE A 83 -16.34 -14.44 -2.94
N ASP A 84 -15.97 -15.52 -2.26
CA ASP A 84 -15.55 -16.77 -2.89
C ASP A 84 -15.99 -17.96 -2.02
N HIS A 85 -15.94 -19.17 -2.58
CA HIS A 85 -16.12 -20.40 -1.82
C HIS A 85 -15.11 -21.45 -2.26
N ASP A 86 -14.78 -22.38 -1.36
CA ASP A 86 -13.76 -23.41 -1.59
C ASP A 86 -14.17 -24.55 -2.55
N GLU A 87 -15.29 -24.39 -3.26
CA GLU A 87 -15.93 -25.43 -4.08
C GLU A 87 -16.15 -26.79 -3.36
N GLY A 88 -16.23 -26.78 -2.01
CA GLY A 88 -16.39 -28.00 -1.21
C GLY A 88 -15.15 -28.89 -1.17
N LYS A 89 -13.97 -28.36 -1.53
CA LYS A 89 -12.70 -29.09 -1.56
C LYS A 89 -12.06 -29.24 -0.20
N THR A 90 -12.37 -28.37 0.77
CA THR A 90 -11.65 -28.32 2.05
C THR A 90 -12.20 -29.30 3.07
N HIS A 91 -13.52 -29.50 3.12
CA HIS A 91 -14.16 -30.34 4.12
C HIS A 91 -14.72 -31.63 3.53
N SER A 92 -14.57 -32.76 4.24
CA SER A 92 -14.97 -34.09 3.77
C SER A 92 -16.48 -34.21 3.46
N SER A 93 -17.32 -33.42 4.13
CA SER A 93 -18.75 -33.36 3.86
C SER A 93 -19.11 -32.66 2.54
N ARG A 94 -18.12 -32.09 1.83
CA ARG A 94 -18.30 -31.25 0.63
C ARG A 94 -19.19 -30.01 0.84
N LYS A 95 -19.35 -29.60 2.10
CA LYS A 95 -19.99 -28.33 2.44
C LYS A 95 -19.17 -27.20 1.82
N LEU A 96 -19.85 -26.27 1.15
CA LEU A 96 -19.23 -25.06 0.62
C LEU A 96 -18.83 -24.14 1.78
N LEU A 97 -17.56 -23.80 1.86
CA LEU A 97 -17.05 -22.83 2.83
C LEU A 97 -16.90 -21.47 2.14
N PHE A 98 -17.76 -20.54 2.51
CA PHE A 98 -17.74 -19.17 1.99
C PHE A 98 -16.69 -18.33 2.70
N ALA A 99 -16.10 -17.40 1.97
CA ALA A 99 -15.19 -16.41 2.50
C ALA A 99 -15.39 -15.05 1.81
N ALA A 100 -15.21 -13.98 2.57
CA ALA A 100 -15.08 -12.61 2.10
C ALA A 100 -13.65 -12.13 2.35
N ARG A 101 -12.96 -11.72 1.29
CA ARG A 101 -11.60 -11.17 1.36
C ARG A 101 -11.64 -9.69 1.04
N VAL A 102 -11.18 -8.87 1.97
CA VAL A 102 -10.97 -7.44 1.80
C VAL A 102 -9.52 -7.21 1.37
N ILE A 103 -9.34 -6.72 0.14
CA ILE A 103 -8.05 -6.36 -0.44
C ILE A 103 -7.95 -4.83 -0.46
N PRO A 104 -7.15 -4.20 0.43
CA PRO A 104 -6.93 -2.75 0.39
C PRO A 104 -5.80 -2.38 -0.61
N TYR A 105 -5.67 -1.09 -0.91
CA TYR A 105 -4.66 -0.60 -1.85
C TYR A 105 -3.22 -0.65 -1.31
N ARG A 106 -3.00 -0.53 0.01
CA ARG A 106 -1.65 -0.44 0.60
C ARG A 106 -1.42 -1.23 1.89
N VAL A 107 -2.47 -1.76 2.53
CA VAL A 107 -2.39 -2.20 3.94
C VAL A 107 -2.91 -3.63 4.13
N PHE A 108 -3.06 -4.07 5.37
CA PHE A 108 -3.32 -5.43 5.81
C PHE A 108 -4.55 -6.09 5.17
N PHE A 109 -4.43 -7.37 4.88
CA PHE A 109 -5.49 -8.16 4.28
C PHE A 109 -6.42 -8.65 5.38
N LEU A 110 -7.73 -8.53 5.19
CA LEU A 110 -8.73 -9.08 6.11
C LEU A 110 -9.51 -10.16 5.37
N ASP A 111 -9.45 -11.39 5.86
CA ASP A 111 -10.28 -12.49 5.43
C ASP A 111 -11.35 -12.76 6.51
N ILE A 112 -12.61 -12.84 6.12
CA ILE A 112 -13.72 -13.35 6.92
C ILE A 112 -14.15 -14.67 6.30
N GLU A 113 -14.19 -15.75 7.07
CA GLU A 113 -14.42 -17.10 6.53
C GLU A 113 -15.30 -17.93 7.46
N PHE A 114 -16.11 -18.80 6.85
CA PHE A 114 -16.87 -19.82 7.55
C PHE A 114 -16.04 -21.09 7.73
N ASP A 115 -16.27 -21.80 8.83
CA ASP A 115 -15.83 -23.18 8.98
C ASP A 115 -16.96 -24.19 8.70
N ALA A 116 -16.67 -25.48 8.89
CA ALA A 116 -17.65 -26.55 8.65
C ALA A 116 -18.83 -26.53 9.63
N GLU A 117 -18.67 -25.89 10.79
CA GLU A 117 -19.65 -25.78 11.88
C GLU A 117 -20.45 -24.47 11.82
N ASP A 118 -20.32 -23.71 10.73
CA ASP A 118 -20.96 -22.39 10.53
C ASP A 118 -20.48 -21.28 11.48
N ILE A 119 -19.29 -21.45 12.05
CA ILE A 119 -18.65 -20.41 12.87
C ILE A 119 -17.88 -19.44 11.97
N VAL A 120 -18.10 -18.14 12.18
CA VAL A 120 -17.44 -17.07 11.42
C VAL A 120 -16.13 -16.67 12.09
N TYR A 121 -15.04 -16.77 11.34
CA TYR A 121 -13.71 -16.34 11.76
C TYR A 121 -13.23 -15.13 10.96
N ALA A 122 -12.42 -14.30 11.61
CA ALA A 122 -11.60 -13.29 10.97
C ALA A 122 -10.14 -13.73 10.94
N ARG A 123 -9.41 -13.31 9.92
CA ARG A 123 -7.98 -13.53 9.76
C ARG A 123 -7.32 -12.29 9.18
N ILE A 124 -6.35 -11.75 9.90
CA ILE A 124 -5.58 -10.56 9.48
C ILE A 124 -4.24 -11.03 8.93
N ASP A 125 -3.85 -10.58 7.74
CA ASP A 125 -2.61 -10.94 7.03
C ASP A 125 -2.34 -12.44 6.93
N ARG A 126 -3.39 -13.23 6.73
CA ARG A 126 -3.29 -14.70 6.68
C ARG A 126 -2.66 -15.34 7.93
N ARG A 127 -2.68 -14.66 9.08
CA ARG A 127 -2.21 -15.19 10.37
C ARG A 127 -3.22 -16.17 10.99
N ARG A 128 -3.17 -16.37 12.31
CA ARG A 128 -4.12 -17.24 13.03
C ARG A 128 -5.56 -16.78 12.83
N LYS A 129 -6.48 -17.75 12.76
CA LYS A 129 -7.92 -17.48 12.84
C LYS A 129 -8.24 -16.92 14.24
N ILE A 130 -9.10 -15.93 14.28
CA ILE A 130 -9.74 -15.43 15.51
C ILE A 130 -11.25 -15.42 15.28
N PRO A 131 -12.09 -15.60 16.31
CA PRO A 131 -13.53 -15.42 16.15
C PRO A 131 -13.85 -14.04 15.57
N ALA A 132 -14.79 -13.95 14.62
CA ALA A 132 -15.15 -12.66 14.03
C ALA A 132 -15.68 -11.67 15.08
N THR A 133 -16.31 -12.18 16.14
CA THR A 133 -16.72 -11.38 17.30
C THR A 133 -15.56 -10.72 18.02
N SER A 134 -14.37 -11.35 18.08
CA SER A 134 -13.18 -10.73 18.67
C SER A 134 -12.76 -9.46 17.92
N LEU A 135 -12.93 -9.43 16.59
CA LEU A 135 -12.70 -8.23 15.80
C LEU A 135 -13.76 -7.16 16.12
N MET A 136 -15.03 -7.54 16.26
CA MET A 136 -16.11 -6.62 16.60
C MET A 136 -15.93 -5.98 17.99
N PHE A 137 -15.54 -6.78 18.99
CA PHE A 137 -15.19 -6.26 20.32
C PHE A 137 -14.01 -5.28 20.26
N ALA A 138 -12.99 -5.57 19.43
CA ALA A 138 -11.86 -4.65 19.25
C ALA A 138 -12.26 -3.33 18.56
N LEU A 139 -13.36 -3.32 17.81
CA LEU A 139 -13.97 -2.10 17.23
C LEU A 139 -14.86 -1.34 18.22
N GLY A 140 -15.00 -1.83 19.46
CA GLY A 140 -15.75 -1.16 20.53
C GLY A 140 -17.22 -1.56 20.62
N LEU A 141 -17.64 -2.62 19.92
CA LEU A 141 -18.98 -3.19 20.06
C LEU A 141 -19.04 -4.09 21.30
N ASP A 142 -20.15 -4.07 22.03
CA ASP A 142 -20.43 -5.02 23.10
C ASP A 142 -21.31 -6.19 22.61
N GLY A 143 -21.59 -7.14 23.49
CA GLY A 143 -22.35 -8.35 23.13
C GLY A 143 -23.77 -8.02 22.63
N ASP A 144 -24.45 -7.10 23.31
CA ASP A 144 -25.80 -6.69 22.94
C ASP A 144 -25.80 -5.93 21.61
N ALA A 145 -24.85 -5.03 21.38
CA ALA A 145 -24.71 -4.35 20.11
C ALA A 145 -24.48 -5.34 18.97
N ILE A 146 -23.57 -6.32 19.14
CA ILE A 146 -23.29 -7.34 18.12
C ILE A 146 -24.55 -8.15 17.78
N LEU A 147 -25.32 -8.56 18.79
CA LEU A 147 -26.55 -9.36 18.59
C LEU A 147 -27.67 -8.55 17.92
N ASN A 148 -27.70 -7.23 18.12
CA ASN A 148 -28.73 -6.33 17.58
C ASN A 148 -28.36 -5.70 16.22
N VAL A 149 -27.27 -6.13 15.57
CA VAL A 149 -26.83 -5.58 14.27
C VAL A 149 -27.78 -5.93 13.11
N TYR A 150 -28.78 -6.82 13.32
CA TYR A 150 -29.85 -7.13 12.37
C TYR A 150 -31.19 -7.39 13.07
#